data_AF-A0AAD4Z7W6-F1
#
_entry.id   AF-A0AAD4Z7W6-F1
#
_cell.length_a   1.000
_cell.length_b   1.000
_cell.length_c   1.000
_cell.angle_alpha   90.00
_cell.angle_beta   90.00
_cell.angle_gamma   90.00
#
_symmetry.space_group_name_H-M   'P 1'
#
loop_
_entity.id
_entity.type
_entity.pdbx_description
1 polymer ?
#
loop_
_entity_poly.entity_id
_entity_poly.type
_entity_poly.pdbx_seq_one_letter_code
_entity_poly.pdbx_strand_id
1 'polypeptide(L)'
;MASTACELIWLKGLISYLGFLSNKPMSLFCDNQAAMHIASNHVFHECTKHIEVDCHCVREQVQSKVIQTTFTRSHDQLADVFTKSFASTPFQRLLSKLGSINPLDPA
;
A
#
# COMPACT_ATOMS: atom_id res chain seq x y z
N MET A 1 6.19 -1.25 -2.85
CA MET A 1 6.01 -1.02 -1.40
C MET A 1 6.72 0.26 -0.94
N ALA A 2 8.02 0.43 -1.25
CA ALA A 2 8.76 1.66 -0.91
C ALA A 2 8.19 2.93 -1.51
N SER A 3 7.90 2.96 -2.82
CA SER A 3 7.28 4.13 -3.48
C SER A 3 5.95 4.51 -2.84
N THR A 4 5.08 3.52 -2.59
CA THR A 4 3.79 3.72 -1.90
C THR A 4 3.99 4.24 -0.47
N ALA A 5 5.03 3.79 0.24
CA ALA A 5 5.35 4.31 1.56
C ALA A 5 5.77 5.78 1.50
N CYS A 6 6.61 6.17 0.53
CA CYS A 6 6.98 7.56 0.29
C CYS A 6 5.75 8.44 0.00
N GLU A 7 4.85 7.97 -0.87
CA GLU A 7 3.60 8.68 -1.17
C GLU A 7 2.70 8.83 0.06
N LEU A 8 2.58 7.78 0.89
CA LEU A 8 1.83 7.86 2.14
C LEU A 8 2.42 8.89 3.10
N ILE A 9 3.74 8.90 3.29
CA ILE A 9 4.42 9.90 4.14
C ILE A 9 4.15 11.30 3.65
N TRP A 10 4.27 11.52 2.33
CA TRP A 10 3.97 12.80 1.70
C TRP A 10 2.52 13.21 1.92
N LEU A 11 1.56 12.29 1.73
CA LEU A 11 0.14 12.52 1.98
C LEU A 11 -0.14 12.86 3.45
N LYS A 12 0.51 12.18 4.41
CA LYS A 12 0.38 12.51 5.84
C LYS A 12 0.91 13.90 6.15
N GLY A 13 2.03 14.29 5.54
CA GLY A 13 2.57 15.65 5.61
C GLY A 13 1.57 16.68 5.05
N LEU A 14 0.99 16.41 3.88
CA LEU A 14 -0.01 17.28 3.27
C LEU A 14 -1.27 17.42 4.13
N ILE A 15 -1.81 16.32 4.62
CA ILE A 15 -3.00 16.30 5.49
C ILE A 15 -2.73 17.06 6.78
N SER A 16 -1.53 16.89 7.35
CA SER A 16 -1.07 17.66 8.52
C SER A 16 -0.96 19.15 8.22
N TYR A 17 -0.44 19.53 7.05
CA TYR A 17 -0.35 20.93 6.61
C TYR A 17 -1.74 21.57 6.44
N LEU A 18 -2.72 20.80 5.98
CA LEU A 18 -4.13 21.23 5.87
C LEU A 18 -4.84 21.32 7.24
N GLY A 19 -4.15 21.03 8.35
CA GLY A 19 -4.68 21.15 9.71
C GLY A 19 -5.30 19.87 10.27
N PHE A 20 -5.27 18.76 9.52
CA PHE A 20 -5.78 17.47 9.97
C PHE A 20 -4.66 16.66 10.63
N LEU A 21 -4.52 16.78 11.95
CA LEU A 21 -3.54 15.99 12.71
C LEU A 21 -4.08 14.59 12.96
N SER A 22 -3.47 13.58 12.33
CA SER A 22 -3.74 12.17 12.62
C SER A 22 -2.50 11.52 13.24
N ASN A 23 -2.61 11.19 14.53
CA ASN A 23 -1.55 10.47 15.26
C ASN A 23 -1.58 8.95 15.00
N LYS A 24 -2.51 8.47 14.16
CA LYS A 24 -2.61 7.06 13.80
C LYS A 24 -1.62 6.71 12.69
N PRO A 25 -1.06 5.49 12.67
CA PRO A 25 -0.32 4.98 11.53
C PRO A 25 -1.24 4.89 10.31
N MET A 26 -0.72 5.14 9.12
CA MET A 26 -1.45 4.88 7.88
C MET A 26 -1.34 3.41 7.49
N SER A 27 -2.45 2.80 7.09
CA SER A 27 -2.46 1.40 6.63
C SER A 27 -1.90 1.30 5.21
N LEU A 28 -0.83 0.53 5.04
CA LEU A 28 -0.30 0.12 3.74
C LEU A 28 -0.71 -1.33 3.48
N PHE A 29 -1.63 -1.54 2.52
CA PHE A 29 -2.13 -2.87 2.19
C PHE A 29 -1.21 -3.59 1.20
N CYS A 30 -0.85 -4.83 1.51
CA CYS A 30 -0.01 -5.65 0.64
C CYS A 30 -0.43 -7.13 0.67
N ASP A 31 -0.38 -7.78 -0.50
CA ASP A 31 -0.66 -9.20 -0.68
C ASP A 31 0.60 -10.07 -0.68
N ASN A 32 1.77 -9.47 -0.81
CA ASN A 32 3.05 -10.15 -0.70
C ASN A 32 3.49 -10.27 0.78
N GLN A 33 3.23 -11.42 1.39
CA GLN A 33 3.64 -11.71 2.76
C GLN A 33 5.15 -11.63 2.96
N ALA A 34 5.96 -12.05 1.98
CA ALA A 34 7.42 -11.94 2.08
C ALA A 34 7.86 -10.48 2.22
N ALA A 35 7.30 -9.57 1.40
CA ALA A 35 7.57 -8.14 1.52
C ALA A 35 7.14 -7.57 2.88
N MET A 36 6.00 -8.01 3.41
CA MET A 36 5.54 -7.62 4.75
C MET A 36 6.51 -8.08 5.84
N HIS A 37 6.97 -9.34 5.77
CA HIS A 37 7.93 -9.91 6.73
C HIS A 37 9.29 -9.22 6.67
N ILE A 38 9.75 -8.89 5.48
CA ILE A 38 11.00 -8.14 5.25
C ILE A 38 10.88 -6.72 5.83
N ALA A 39 9.72 -6.07 5.68
CA ALA A 39 9.44 -4.75 6.26
C ALA A 39 9.34 -4.78 7.80
N SER A 40 8.90 -5.90 8.41
CA SER A 40 8.70 -5.99 9.87
C SER A 40 9.92 -6.47 10.66
N ASN A 41 10.81 -7.28 10.07
CA ASN A 41 11.87 -7.96 10.81
C ASN A 41 13.25 -7.36 10.56
N HIS A 42 14.03 -7.09 11.63
CA HIS A 42 15.37 -6.53 11.51
C HIS A 42 16.44 -7.54 11.04
N VAL A 43 16.17 -8.84 11.14
CA VAL A 43 17.16 -9.92 11.02
C VAL A 43 17.42 -10.37 9.56
N PHE A 44 16.58 -9.95 8.62
CA PHE A 44 16.81 -10.23 7.20
C PHE A 44 17.87 -9.26 6.64
N HIS A 45 19.12 -9.72 6.65
CA HIS A 45 20.22 -9.20 5.84
C HIS A 45 20.17 -9.87 4.47
N GLU A 46 19.39 -9.34 3.52
CA GLU A 46 19.37 -9.88 2.14
C GLU A 46 20.32 -9.11 1.24
N CYS A 47 21.26 -9.85 0.65
CA CYS A 47 22.43 -9.43 -0.12
C CYS A 47 22.14 -8.77 -1.48
N THR A 48 21.19 -7.85 -1.58
CA THR A 48 20.91 -7.13 -2.84
C THR A 48 20.78 -5.63 -2.57
N LYS A 49 21.83 -4.87 -2.91
CA LYS A 49 22.01 -3.45 -2.57
C LYS A 49 20.82 -2.54 -2.92
N HIS A 50 20.02 -2.89 -3.93
CA HIS A 50 18.81 -2.15 -4.34
C HIS A 50 17.58 -2.49 -3.50
N ILE A 51 17.45 -3.74 -3.04
CA ILE A 51 16.34 -4.17 -2.17
C ILE A 51 16.54 -3.59 -0.76
N GLU A 52 17.80 -3.44 -0.34
CA GLU A 52 18.17 -2.96 0.99
C GLU A 52 17.68 -1.53 1.27
N VAL A 53 17.83 -0.60 0.33
CA VAL A 53 17.43 0.81 0.53
C VAL A 53 15.91 0.94 0.64
N ASP A 54 15.19 0.34 -0.30
CA ASP A 54 13.72 0.36 -0.33
C ASP A 54 13.12 -0.34 0.89
N CYS A 55 13.69 -1.48 1.28
CA CYS A 55 13.32 -2.19 2.49
C CYS A 55 13.60 -1.37 3.75
N HIS A 56 14.77 -0.76 3.85
CA HIS A 56 15.17 0.02 5.02
C HIS A 56 14.23 1.20 5.24
N CYS A 57 13.90 1.92 4.16
CA CYS A 57 12.95 3.04 4.22
C CYS A 57 11.59 2.59 4.75
N VAL A 58 10.99 1.53 4.19
CA VAL A 58 9.68 1.04 4.66
C VAL A 58 9.77 0.57 6.12
N ARG A 59 10.83 -0.16 6.47
CA ARG A 59 11.06 -0.69 7.82
C ARG A 59 11.14 0.43 8.86
N GLU A 60 11.89 1.49 8.58
CA GLU A 60 12.01 2.66 9.45
C GLU A 60 10.63 3.32 9.71
N GLN A 61 9.80 3.43 8.67
CA GLN A 61 8.46 4.03 8.76
C GLN A 61 7.47 3.15 9.51
N VAL A 62 7.64 1.82 9.42
CA VAL A 62 6.87 0.86 10.23
C VAL A 62 7.28 0.92 11.69
N GLN A 63 8.59 0.95 11.99
CA GLN A 63 9.11 1.02 13.36
C GLN A 63 8.74 2.34 14.06
N SER A 64 8.79 3.46 13.34
CA SER A 64 8.36 4.78 13.84
C SER A 64 6.84 4.93 13.96
N LYS A 65 6.05 3.88 13.60
CA LYS A 65 4.58 3.89 13.60
C LYS A 65 3.97 4.98 12.73
N VAL A 66 4.69 5.43 11.70
CA VAL A 66 4.15 6.32 10.67
C VAL A 66 3.24 5.53 9.73
N ILE A 67 3.66 4.31 9.40
CA ILE A 67 2.94 3.36 8.54
C ILE A 67 2.72 2.04 9.30
N GLN A 68 1.61 1.37 9.02
CA GLN A 68 1.35 -0.01 9.45
C GLN A 68 1.06 -0.86 8.22
N THR A 69 1.81 -1.93 8.03
CA THR A 69 1.56 -2.87 6.93
C THR A 69 0.41 -3.80 7.28
N THR A 70 -0.53 -3.99 6.35
CA THR A 70 -1.73 -4.83 6.55
C THR A 70 -1.84 -5.81 5.40
N PHE A 71 -2.03 -7.09 5.72
CA PHE A 71 -2.20 -8.11 4.69
C PHE A 71 -3.55 -7.94 3.99
N THR A 72 -3.55 -7.97 2.66
CA THR A 72 -4.75 -8.12 1.84
C THR A 72 -4.61 -9.35 0.96
N ARG A 73 -5.70 -10.02 0.64
CA ARG A 73 -5.64 -11.16 -0.29
C ARG A 73 -5.36 -10.62 -1.69
N SER A 74 -4.60 -11.33 -2.52
CA SER A 74 -4.31 -10.88 -3.89
C SER A 74 -5.58 -10.61 -4.70
N HIS A 75 -6.64 -11.40 -4.49
CA HIS A 75 -7.93 -11.17 -5.13
C HIS A 75 -8.70 -9.95 -4.61
N ASP A 76 -8.23 -9.31 -3.54
CA ASP A 76 -8.79 -8.08 -2.96
C ASP A 76 -7.81 -6.90 -3.05
N GLN A 77 -6.68 -7.07 -3.75
CA GLN A 77 -5.69 -6.02 -3.93
C GLN A 77 -6.17 -5.02 -4.99
N LEU A 78 -6.76 -3.91 -4.55
CA LEU A 78 -7.32 -2.89 -5.45
C LEU A 78 -6.27 -2.26 -6.37
N ALA A 79 -5.01 -2.18 -5.92
CA ALA A 79 -3.90 -1.68 -6.72
C ALA A 79 -3.66 -2.49 -8.00
N ASP A 80 -4.10 -3.76 -8.02
CA ASP A 80 -3.94 -4.60 -9.19
C ASP A 80 -4.76 -4.12 -10.39
N VAL A 81 -5.86 -3.37 -10.17
CA VAL A 81 -6.65 -2.74 -11.26
C VAL A 81 -5.78 -1.82 -12.12
N PHE A 82 -4.80 -1.17 -11.51
CA PHE A 82 -3.93 -0.19 -12.17
C PHE A 82 -2.60 -0.77 -12.65
N THR A 83 -2.25 -1.99 -12.23
CA THR A 83 -0.90 -2.56 -12.43
C THR A 83 -0.90 -3.90 -13.17
N LYS A 84 -2.03 -4.60 -13.24
CA LYS A 84 -2.16 -5.91 -13.88
C LYS A 84 -3.24 -5.91 -14.95
N SER A 85 -3.03 -6.73 -15.98
CA SER A 85 -4.09 -7.12 -16.91
C SER A 85 -4.90 -8.27 -16.31
N PHE A 86 -6.21 -8.09 -16.20
CA PHE A 86 -7.14 -9.09 -15.66
C PHE A 86 -8.16 -9.55 -16.69
N ALA A 87 -8.66 -10.77 -16.52
CA ALA A 87 -9.91 -11.18 -17.14
C ALA A 87 -11.08 -10.30 -16.65
N SER A 88 -12.13 -10.20 -17.45
CA SER A 88 -13.28 -9.31 -17.21
C SER A 88 -13.88 -9.47 -15.80
N THR A 89 -14.04 -10.71 -15.32
CA THR A 89 -14.69 -10.99 -14.03
C THR A 89 -13.90 -10.53 -12.80
N PRO A 90 -12.59 -10.87 -12.63
CA PRO A 90 -11.77 -10.28 -11.57
C PRO A 90 -11.69 -8.75 -11.63
N PHE A 91 -11.60 -8.19 -12.84
CA PHE A 91 -11.53 -6.75 -13.06
C PHE A 91 -12.80 -6.04 -12.59
N GLN A 92 -13.99 -6.49 -13.02
CA GLN A 92 -15.26 -5.90 -12.60
C GLN A 92 -15.48 -5.99 -11.08
N ARG A 93 -15.07 -7.09 -10.45
CA ARG A 93 -15.14 -7.24 -8.99
C ARG A 93 -14.24 -6.25 -8.24
N LEU A 94 -13.06 -5.94 -8.76
CA LEU A 94 -12.18 -4.94 -8.15
C LEU A 94 -12.68 -3.51 -8.45
N LEU A 95 -13.22 -3.26 -9.64
CA LEU A 95 -13.84 -1.97 -10.00
C LEU A 95 -15.07 -1.64 -9.15
N SER A 96 -15.93 -2.62 -8.87
CA SER A 96 -17.09 -2.39 -8.01
C SER A 96 -16.69 -1.99 -6.59
N LYS A 97 -15.56 -2.51 -6.09
CA LYS A 97 -14.98 -2.11 -4.79
C LYS A 97 -14.37 -0.70 -4.80
N LEU A 98 -13.93 -0.20 -5.95
CA LEU A 98 -13.45 1.19 -6.11
C LEU A 98 -14.59 2.20 -6.15
N GLY A 99 -15.85 1.76 -6.10
CA GLY A 99 -17.01 2.65 -6.21
C GLY A 99 -17.24 3.16 -7.63
N SER A 100 -16.75 2.45 -8.66
CA SER A 100 -17.05 2.79 -10.05
C SER A 100 -18.53 2.55 -10.32
N ILE A 101 -19.32 3.62 -10.22
CA ILE A 101 -20.69 3.67 -10.70
C ILE A 101 -20.60 3.69 -12.23
N ASN A 102 -21.40 2.86 -12.90
CA ASN A 102 -21.47 2.90 -14.35
C ASN A 102 -22.03 4.28 -14.75
N PRO A 103 -21.29 5.16 -15.44
CA PRO A 103 -21.77 6.50 -15.75
C PRO A 103 -22.97 6.50 -16.73
N LEU A 104 -23.35 5.31 -17.21
CA LEU A 104 -24.47 5.06 -18.11
C LEU A 104 -25.68 4.43 -17.42
N ASP A 105 -25.62 4.13 -16.11
CA ASP A 105 -26.82 3.72 -15.36
C ASP A 105 -27.63 4.97 -14.98
N PRO A 106 -28.85 5.15 -15.51
CA PRO A 106 -29.73 6.21 -15.06
C PRO A 106 -30.20 5.88 -13.63
N ALA A 107 -30.06 6.88 -12.74
CA ALA A 107 -30.59 6.84 -11.38
C ALA A 107 -32.12 6.76 -11.35
#